data_AF-A0A6H2CX50-F1
#
_entry.id   AF-A0A6H2CX50-F1
#
_cell.length_a   1.000
_cell.length_b   1.000
_cell.length_c   1.000
_cell.angle_alpha   90.00
_cell.angle_beta   90.00
_cell.angle_gamma   90.00
#
_symmetry.space_group_name_H-M   'P 1'
#
loop_
_entity.id
_entity.type
_entity.pdbx_description
1 polymer ?
#
loop_
_entity_poly.entity_id
_entity_poly.type
_entity_poly.pdbx_seq_one_letter_code
_entity_poly.pdbx_strand_id
1 'polypeptide(L)'
;MGSVVALESFRQSQQEKDIGSSRPPRPEISGGEIWGRDYREVEAIVFGILKVRAILAHHMGTHDHVFDHLCIETLEAAYAIHDLGPANLRLAIKPLKEWILDEITDENKRDLSWSLVILDLIEKSPTK
;
A
#
# COMPACT_ATOMS: atom_id res chain seq x y z
N MET A 1 7.64 43.85 26.55
CA MET A 1 7.26 42.50 27.04
C MET A 1 6.37 41.78 26.02
N GLY A 2 6.89 41.49 24.82
CA GLY A 2 6.10 40.86 23.73
C GLY A 2 6.79 39.66 23.07
N SER A 3 7.98 39.27 23.55
CA SER A 3 8.83 38.23 22.94
C SER A 3 8.64 36.85 23.55
N VAL A 4 8.04 36.74 24.74
CA VAL A 4 7.91 35.47 25.47
C VAL A 4 6.65 34.71 25.02
N VAL A 5 5.56 35.44 24.77
CA VAL A 5 4.27 34.87 24.33
C VAL A 5 4.35 34.22 22.94
N ALA A 6 5.19 34.77 22.04
CA ALA A 6 5.39 34.21 20.69
C ALA A 6 6.20 32.91 20.69
N LEU A 7 7.03 32.69 21.71
CA LEU A 7 7.91 31.52 21.81
C LEU A 7 7.16 30.34 22.44
N GLU A 8 6.24 30.62 23.37
CA GLU A 8 5.32 29.62 23.92
C GLU A 8 4.32 29.14 22.88
N SER A 9 3.69 30.04 22.11
CA SER A 9 2.76 29.65 21.04
C SER A 9 3.44 28.86 19.92
N PHE A 10 4.69 29.19 19.58
CA PHE A 10 5.50 28.41 18.63
C PHE A 10 5.83 27.01 19.16
N ARG A 11 6.19 26.88 20.44
CA ARG A 11 6.43 25.57 21.08
C ARG A 11 5.15 24.73 21.15
N GLN A 12 4.02 25.35 21.45
CA GLN A 12 2.72 24.67 21.49
C GLN A 12 2.31 24.18 20.10
N SER A 13 2.53 24.98 19.05
CA SER A 13 2.28 24.56 17.65
C SER A 13 3.21 23.45 17.15
N GLN A 14 4.42 23.33 17.74
CA GLN A 14 5.33 22.22 17.43
C GLN A 14 4.94 20.95 18.20
N GLN A 15 4.52 21.08 19.46
CA GLN A 15 4.03 19.94 20.25
C GLN A 15 2.71 19.37 19.71
N GLU A 16 1.81 20.19 19.19
CA GLU A 16 0.58 19.70 18.53
C GLU A 16 0.87 18.97 17.21
N LYS A 17 1.96 19.29 16.51
CA LYS A 17 2.40 18.55 15.31
C LYS A 17 2.97 17.17 15.64
N ASP A 18 3.57 17.00 16.82
CA ASP A 18 4.17 15.73 17.25
C ASP A 18 3.13 14.72 17.80
N ILE A 19 1.90 15.15 18.12
CA ILE A 19 0.88 14.28 18.70
C ILE A 19 0.03 13.56 17.64
N GLY A 20 0.19 13.87 16.33
CA GLY A 20 -0.86 13.58 15.34
C GLY A 20 -0.52 12.77 14.09
N SER A 21 0.73 12.40 13.81
CA SER A 21 1.02 11.53 12.65
C SER A 21 2.18 10.58 12.91
N SER A 22 1.90 9.50 13.65
CA SER A 22 2.78 8.34 13.60
C SER A 22 2.64 7.71 12.22
N ARG A 23 3.38 8.23 11.24
CA ARG A 23 3.59 7.58 9.94
C ARG A 23 3.85 6.10 10.21
N PRO A 24 3.05 5.18 9.64
CA PRO A 24 3.27 3.75 9.85
C PRO A 24 4.74 3.40 9.57
N PRO A 25 5.34 2.47 10.34
CA PRO A 25 6.73 2.10 10.11
C PRO A 25 6.91 1.56 8.70
N ARG A 26 8.07 1.82 8.09
CA ARG A 26 8.38 1.26 6.77
C ARG A 26 8.36 -0.27 6.88
N PRO A 27 7.57 -0.98 6.07
CA PRO A 27 7.54 -2.43 6.13
C PRO A 27 8.88 -3.01 5.68
N GLU A 28 9.26 -4.14 6.28
CA GLU A 28 10.38 -4.92 5.77
C GLU A 28 9.99 -5.59 4.44
N ILE A 29 10.75 -5.24 3.40
CA ILE A 29 10.61 -5.79 2.05
C ILE A 29 11.72 -6.83 1.87
N SER A 30 11.38 -8.11 2.06
CA SER A 30 12.27 -9.23 1.77
C SER A 30 11.97 -9.78 0.39
N GLY A 31 12.93 -9.68 -0.53
CA GLY A 31 12.81 -10.29 -1.85
C GLY A 31 12.55 -11.80 -1.75
N GLY A 32 13.21 -12.50 -0.82
CA GLY A 32 13.00 -13.93 -0.60
C GLY A 32 11.55 -14.28 -0.22
N GLU A 33 10.90 -13.44 0.59
CA GLU A 33 9.49 -13.64 0.94
C GLU A 33 8.54 -13.36 -0.23
N ILE A 34 8.86 -12.37 -1.06
CA ILE A 34 8.03 -12.01 -2.22
C ILE A 34 8.15 -13.09 -3.30
N TRP A 35 9.37 -13.47 -3.67
CA TRP A 35 9.61 -14.45 -4.74
C TRP A 35 9.35 -15.90 -4.32
N GLY A 36 9.43 -16.22 -3.03
CA GLY A 36 9.27 -17.57 -2.50
C GLY A 36 7.80 -18.01 -2.34
N ARG A 37 6.82 -17.13 -2.59
CA ARG A 37 5.40 -17.43 -2.42
C ARG A 37 4.74 -17.87 -3.72
N ASP A 38 3.75 -18.75 -3.58
CA ASP A 38 2.91 -19.19 -4.69
C ASP A 38 1.66 -18.30 -4.79
N TYR A 39 1.70 -17.28 -5.65
CA TYR A 39 0.58 -16.35 -5.86
C TYR A 39 -0.62 -16.95 -6.60
N ARG A 40 -0.67 -18.29 -6.77
CA ARG A 40 -1.89 -19.02 -7.11
C ARG A 40 -2.75 -19.32 -5.88
N GLU A 41 -2.17 -19.26 -4.68
CA GLU A 41 -2.87 -19.46 -3.41
C GLU A 41 -3.43 -18.13 -2.89
N VAL A 42 -4.66 -18.15 -2.37
CA VAL A 42 -5.34 -16.95 -1.86
C VAL A 42 -4.54 -16.31 -0.72
N GLU A 43 -3.92 -17.12 0.14
CA GLU A 43 -3.09 -16.67 1.26
C GLU A 43 -1.87 -15.85 0.77
N ALA A 44 -1.25 -16.26 -0.34
CA ALA A 44 -0.14 -15.52 -0.93
C ALA A 44 -0.60 -14.19 -1.55
N ILE A 45 -1.79 -14.17 -2.17
CA ILE A 45 -2.40 -12.95 -2.68
C ILE A 45 -2.71 -11.98 -1.52
N VAL A 46 -3.35 -12.46 -0.45
CA VAL A 46 -3.63 -11.69 0.76
C VAL A 46 -2.35 -11.08 1.32
N PHE A 47 -1.29 -11.89 1.47
CA PHE A 47 0.02 -11.39 1.89
C PHE A 47 0.53 -10.27 0.98
N GLY A 48 0.44 -10.46 -0.34
CA GLY A 48 0.88 -9.47 -1.32
C GLY A 48 0.15 -8.14 -1.17
N ILE A 49 -1.19 -8.17 -1.11
CA ILE A 49 -2.01 -6.95 -0.96
C ILE A 49 -1.76 -6.27 0.38
N LEU A 50 -1.63 -7.02 1.48
CA LEU A 50 -1.29 -6.44 2.78
C LEU A 50 0.09 -5.76 2.78
N LYS A 51 1.06 -6.35 2.07
CA LYS A 51 2.40 -5.75 1.93
C LYS A 51 2.36 -4.47 1.09
N VAL A 52 1.63 -4.48 -0.03
CA VAL A 52 1.36 -3.29 -0.87
C VAL A 52 0.73 -2.19 -0.02
N ARG A 53 -0.30 -2.51 0.76
CA ARG A 53 -0.98 -1.56 1.65
C ARG A 53 -0.03 -0.97 2.69
N ALA A 54 0.80 -1.78 3.32
CA ALA A 54 1.77 -1.31 4.31
C ALA A 54 2.83 -0.38 3.71
N ILE A 55 3.29 -0.65 2.48
CA ILE A 55 4.24 0.20 1.77
C ILE A 55 3.63 1.58 1.52
N LEU A 56 2.41 1.63 1.00
CA LEU A 56 1.73 2.88 0.69
C LEU A 56 1.35 3.65 1.96
N ALA A 57 0.80 2.98 2.98
CA ALA A 57 0.46 3.61 4.25
C ALA A 57 1.70 4.25 4.92
N HIS A 58 2.87 3.61 4.79
CA HIS A 58 4.12 4.25 5.20
C HIS A 58 4.36 5.53 4.41
N HIS A 59 4.29 5.55 3.08
CA HIS A 59 4.63 6.74 2.29
C HIS A 59 3.62 7.88 2.35
N MET A 60 2.33 7.56 2.46
CA MET A 60 1.27 8.57 2.57
C MET A 60 1.11 9.14 3.98
N GLY A 61 1.60 8.45 5.00
CA GLY A 61 1.42 8.83 6.40
C GLY A 61 -0.02 8.66 6.91
N THR A 62 -0.97 8.34 6.04
CA THR A 62 -2.37 8.04 6.34
C THR A 62 -2.85 6.86 5.49
N HIS A 63 -4.05 6.38 5.79
CA HIS A 63 -4.74 5.41 4.93
C HIS A 63 -5.72 6.18 4.04
N ASP A 64 -5.46 6.17 2.73
CA ASP A 64 -6.38 6.72 1.75
C ASP A 64 -7.56 5.76 1.53
N HIS A 65 -8.78 6.28 1.60
CA HIS A 65 -9.99 5.47 1.51
C HIS A 65 -10.21 4.86 0.12
N VAL A 66 -9.80 5.56 -0.95
CA VAL A 66 -9.90 5.06 -2.32
C VAL A 66 -8.93 3.90 -2.50
N PHE A 67 -7.69 4.08 -2.07
CA PHE A 67 -6.69 3.02 -2.12
C PHE A 67 -7.06 1.79 -1.29
N ASP A 68 -7.55 2.00 -0.06
CA ASP A 68 -8.03 0.91 0.79
C ASP A 68 -9.19 0.16 0.13
N HIS A 69 -10.11 0.88 -0.53
CA HIS A 69 -11.20 0.26 -1.28
C HIS A 69 -10.69 -0.60 -2.44
N LEU A 70 -9.75 -0.09 -3.25
CA LEU A 70 -9.12 -0.85 -4.34
C LEU A 70 -8.40 -2.12 -3.84
N CYS A 71 -7.77 -2.05 -2.66
CA CYS A 71 -7.18 -3.21 -2.01
C CYS A 71 -8.26 -4.26 -1.65
N ILE A 72 -9.39 -3.83 -1.09
CA ILE A 72 -10.51 -4.73 -0.75
C ILE A 72 -11.14 -5.36 -1.99
N GLU A 73 -11.39 -4.58 -3.06
CA GLU A 73 -11.92 -5.11 -4.32
C GLU A 73 -10.99 -6.18 -4.92
N THR A 74 -9.68 -5.95 -4.84
CA THR A 74 -8.68 -6.92 -5.30
C THR A 74 -8.72 -8.21 -4.47
N LEU A 75 -8.87 -8.10 -3.15
CA LEU A 75 -9.00 -9.25 -2.26
C LEU A 75 -10.30 -10.03 -2.49
N GLU A 76 -11.41 -9.33 -2.73
CA GLU A 76 -12.70 -9.95 -3.07
C GLU A 76 -12.61 -10.70 -4.40
N ALA A 77 -11.99 -10.10 -5.42
CA ALA A 77 -11.77 -10.74 -6.70
C ALA A 77 -10.86 -11.97 -6.59
N ALA A 78 -9.87 -11.94 -5.70
CA ALA A 78 -9.00 -13.08 -5.42
C ALA A 78 -9.77 -14.20 -4.70
N TYR A 79 -10.66 -13.87 -3.76
CA TYR A 79 -11.49 -14.84 -3.07
C TYR A 79 -12.49 -15.52 -4.01
N ALA A 80 -13.07 -14.76 -4.95
CA ALA A 80 -14.02 -15.24 -5.94
C ALA A 80 -13.38 -15.85 -7.21
N ILE A 81 -12.05 -16.10 -7.21
CA ILE A 81 -11.33 -16.50 -8.42
C ILE A 81 -11.82 -17.83 -9.01
N HIS A 82 -12.32 -18.74 -8.18
CA HIS A 82 -12.89 -20.01 -8.62
C HIS A 82 -14.24 -19.86 -9.34
N ASP A 83 -15.03 -18.85 -8.96
CA ASP A 83 -16.38 -18.62 -9.49
C ASP A 83 -16.37 -17.67 -10.70
N LEU A 84 -15.56 -16.61 -10.63
CA LEU A 84 -15.51 -15.52 -11.63
C LEU A 84 -14.29 -15.60 -12.56
N GLY A 85 -13.36 -16.50 -12.27
CA GLY A 85 -12.16 -16.74 -13.05
C GLY A 85 -11.06 -15.67 -12.86
N PRO A 86 -9.86 -15.92 -13.43
CA PRO A 86 -8.69 -15.05 -13.30
C PRO A 86 -8.87 -13.68 -13.95
N ALA A 87 -9.73 -13.56 -14.97
CA ALA A 87 -9.95 -12.30 -15.66
C ALA A 87 -10.52 -11.22 -14.72
N ASN A 88 -11.39 -11.62 -13.78
CA ASN A 88 -11.96 -10.71 -12.79
C ASN A 88 -10.89 -10.13 -11.86
N LEU A 89 -9.95 -10.97 -11.41
CA LEU A 89 -8.81 -10.51 -10.59
C LEU A 89 -7.94 -9.50 -11.36
N ARG A 90 -7.66 -9.74 -12.65
CA ARG A 90 -6.88 -8.78 -13.47
C ARG A 90 -7.60 -7.45 -13.62
N LEU A 91 -8.93 -7.47 -13.79
CA LEU A 91 -9.74 -6.26 -13.87
C LEU A 91 -9.69 -5.46 -12.56
N ALA A 92 -9.68 -6.12 -11.40
CA ALA A 92 -9.56 -5.46 -10.09
C ALA A 92 -8.14 -4.92 -9.81
N ILE A 93 -7.09 -5.62 -10.26
CA ILE A 93 -5.69 -5.19 -10.07
C ILE A 93 -5.35 -3.95 -10.90
N LYS A 94 -5.93 -3.81 -12.08
CA LYS A 94 -5.63 -2.70 -13.00
C LYS A 94 -5.80 -1.31 -12.36
N PRO A 95 -6.97 -0.93 -11.81
CA PRO A 95 -7.14 0.38 -11.19
C PRO A 95 -6.23 0.57 -9.97
N LEU A 96 -5.93 -0.50 -9.22
CA LEU A 96 -4.98 -0.43 -8.10
C LEU A 96 -3.56 -0.08 -8.58
N LYS A 97 -3.10 -0.64 -9.70
CA LYS A 97 -1.80 -0.29 -10.30
C LYS A 97 -1.77 1.14 -10.83
N GLU A 98 -2.82 1.56 -11.53
CA GLU A 98 -2.95 2.92 -12.06
C GLU A 98 -2.87 3.93 -10.92
N TRP A 99 -3.62 3.70 -9.83
CA TRP A 99 -3.58 4.55 -8.65
C TRP A 99 -2.17 4.61 -8.02
N ILE A 100 -1.46 3.48 -7.89
CA ILE A 100 -0.09 3.48 -7.35
C ILE A 100 0.88 4.25 -8.26
N LEU A 101 0.72 4.14 -9.59
CA LEU A 101 1.57 4.85 -10.54
C LEU A 101 1.42 6.37 -10.41
N ASP A 102 0.20 6.86 -10.17
CA ASP A 102 -0.09 8.28 -9.99
C ASP A 102 0.55 8.85 -8.72
N GLU A 103 0.76 8.01 -7.69
CA GLU A 103 1.39 8.38 -6.42
C GLU A 103 2.93 8.23 -6.41
N ILE A 104 3.54 7.81 -7.52
CA ILE A 104 5.00 7.69 -7.61
C ILE A 104 5.65 9.08 -7.65
N THR A 105 6.56 9.29 -6.72
CA THR A 105 7.46 10.45 -6.63
C THR A 105 8.91 9.96 -6.61
N ASP A 106 9.87 10.86 -6.83
CA ASP A 106 11.29 10.51 -6.79
C ASP A 106 11.74 9.95 -5.42
N GLU A 107 11.06 10.34 -4.34
CA GLU A 107 11.39 9.90 -2.98
C GLU A 107 10.88 8.48 -2.67
N ASN A 108 9.71 8.12 -3.20
CA ASN A 108 9.03 6.87 -2.87
C ASN A 108 9.15 5.80 -3.99
N LYS A 109 9.69 6.16 -5.16
CA LYS A 109 9.75 5.35 -6.38
C LYS A 109 10.21 3.92 -6.15
N ARG A 110 11.28 3.73 -5.37
CA ARG A 110 11.84 2.39 -5.11
C ARG A 110 10.83 1.47 -4.45
N ASP A 111 10.08 1.97 -3.48
CA ASP A 111 9.16 1.16 -2.69
C ASP A 111 7.84 0.95 -3.42
N LEU A 112 7.30 1.99 -4.08
CA LEU A 112 6.10 1.83 -4.90
C LEU A 112 6.35 0.94 -6.12
N SER A 113 7.58 0.90 -6.65
CA SER A 113 7.97 -0.09 -7.66
C SER A 113 7.87 -1.52 -7.13
N TRP A 114 8.19 -1.77 -5.85
CA TRP A 114 7.97 -3.08 -5.23
C TRP A 114 6.49 -3.43 -5.14
N SER A 115 5.64 -2.47 -4.81
CA SER A 115 4.18 -2.68 -4.82
C SER A 115 3.70 -3.12 -6.20
N LEU A 116 4.17 -2.46 -7.27
CA LEU A 116 3.84 -2.84 -8.64
C LEU A 116 4.36 -4.24 -9.01
N VAL A 117 5.57 -4.60 -8.58
CA VAL A 117 6.12 -5.95 -8.78
C VAL A 117 5.25 -7.01 -8.10
N ILE A 118 4.83 -6.78 -6.85
CA ILE A 118 3.94 -7.71 -6.13
C ILE A 118 2.63 -7.89 -6.89
N LEU A 119 2.01 -6.80 -7.34
CA LEU A 119 0.78 -6.85 -8.11
C LEU A 119 0.95 -7.51 -9.48
N ASP A 120 2.12 -7.36 -10.12
CA ASP A 120 2.50 -8.08 -11.34
C ASP A 120 2.59 -9.59 -11.10
N LEU A 121 3.17 -10.02 -9.98
CA LEU A 121 3.27 -11.43 -9.62
C LEU A 121 1.89 -12.05 -9.41
N ILE A 122 0.98 -11.32 -8.74
CA ILE A 122 -0.41 -11.75 -8.56
C ILE A 122 -1.11 -11.84 -9.93
N GLU A 123 -1.06 -10.78 -10.74
CA GLU A 123 -1.79 -10.71 -12.02
C GLU A 123 -1.34 -11.79 -13.03
N LYS A 124 -0.02 -12.05 -13.08
CA LYS A 124 0.60 -12.94 -14.07
C LYS A 124 0.72 -14.38 -13.60
N SER A 125 0.31 -14.67 -12.36
CA SER A 125 0.34 -16.04 -11.86
C SER A 125 -0.59 -16.94 -12.69
N PRO A 126 -0.10 -18.10 -13.15
CA PRO A 126 -0.88 -18.98 -14.00
C PRO A 126 -2.00 -19.64 -13.17
N THR A 127 -3.24 -19.35 -13.52
CA THR A 127 -4.41 -20.10 -13.05
C THR A 127 -4.60 -21.35 -13.90
N LYS A 128 -4.69 -22.51 -13.25
CA LYS A 128 -5.01 -23.79 -13.91
C LYS A 128 -6.40 -23.78 -14.52
#